data_AF-A0A1C5G261-F1
#
_entry.id   AF-A0A1C5G261-F1
#
_cell.length_a   1.000
_cell.length_b   1.000
_cell.length_c   1.000
_cell.angle_alpha   90.00
_cell.angle_beta   90.00
_cell.angle_gamma   90.00
#
_symmetry.space_group_name_H-M   'P 1'
#
loop_
_entity.id
_entity.type
_entity.pdbx_description
1 polymer ?
#
loop_
_entity_poly.entity_id
_entity_poly.type
_entity_poly.pdbx_seq_one_letter_code
_entity_poly.pdbx_strand_id
1 'polypeptide(L)'
;MSARPAAGTGEDPGTAAARLTGRPVTRQRPLSATLTEVSLDGGRTVMVKRGDGPGAVRAEAAGLRWLADADTVRVPAVHGHDRHWLVTGQVPVG
;
A
#
# COMPACT_ATOMS: atom_id res chain seq x y z
N MET A 1 7.74 -19.73 -17.05
CA MET A 1 6.39 -19.26 -17.45
C MET A 1 5.99 -18.15 -16.49
N SER A 2 6.31 -16.90 -16.83
CA SER A 2 5.92 -15.73 -16.02
C SER A 2 4.65 -15.16 -16.62
N ALA A 3 3.54 -15.27 -15.90
CA ALA A 3 2.26 -14.75 -16.37
C ALA A 3 2.33 -13.23 -16.47
N ARG A 4 2.18 -12.69 -17.68
CA ARG A 4 1.96 -11.26 -17.90
C ARG A 4 0.55 -10.92 -17.41
N PRO A 5 0.36 -10.00 -16.45
CA PRO A 5 -0.98 -9.61 -16.06
C PRO A 5 -1.63 -8.87 -17.23
N ALA A 6 -2.89 -9.20 -17.52
CA ALA A 6 -3.70 -8.45 -18.47
C ALA A 6 -3.76 -6.98 -18.03
N ALA A 7 -3.38 -6.06 -18.92
CA ALA A 7 -3.40 -4.64 -18.66
C ALA A 7 -4.85 -4.13 -18.60
N GLY A 8 -5.45 -4.18 -17.43
CA GLY A 8 -6.68 -3.45 -17.13
C GLY A 8 -6.33 -2.05 -16.62
N THR A 9 -6.08 -1.10 -17.53
CA THR A 9 -6.14 0.39 -17.41
C THR A 9 -5.84 1.12 -16.08
N GLY A 10 -5.21 0.47 -15.10
CA GLY A 10 -4.80 1.02 -13.81
C GLY A 10 -3.34 0.67 -13.55
N GLU A 11 -2.62 1.62 -12.96
CA GLU A 11 -1.25 1.46 -12.46
C GLU A 11 -1.12 0.18 -11.61
N ASP A 12 -0.03 -0.58 -11.74
CA ASP A 12 0.19 -1.76 -10.90
C ASP A 12 0.60 -1.36 -9.47
N PRO A 13 0.35 -2.23 -8.46
CA PRO A 13 0.67 -1.93 -7.07
C PRO A 13 2.14 -1.55 -6.82
N GLY A 14 3.09 -2.14 -7.54
CA GLY A 14 4.51 -1.83 -7.39
C GLY A 14 4.87 -0.47 -7.96
N THR A 15 4.34 -0.09 -9.12
CA THR A 15 4.54 1.25 -9.67
C THR A 15 3.96 2.31 -8.72
N ALA A 16 2.77 2.08 -8.18
CA ALA A 16 2.18 2.96 -7.18
C ALA A 16 3.03 3.06 -5.91
N ALA A 17 3.54 1.93 -5.41
CA ALA A 17 4.43 1.91 -4.24
C ALA A 17 5.72 2.69 -4.49
N ALA A 18 6.35 2.49 -5.64
CA ALA A 18 7.59 3.17 -5.98
C ALA A 18 7.40 4.68 -6.03
N ARG A 19 6.34 5.13 -6.71
CA ARG A 19 5.98 6.55 -6.82
C ARG A 19 5.64 7.17 -5.47
N LEU A 20 4.79 6.52 -4.67
CA LEU A 20 4.30 7.08 -3.40
C LEU A 20 5.34 7.04 -2.27
N THR A 21 6.33 6.15 -2.36
CA THR A 21 7.38 6.03 -1.34
C THR A 21 8.73 6.60 -1.77
N GLY A 22 8.91 6.91 -3.05
CA GLY A 22 10.18 7.34 -3.63
C GLY A 22 11.25 6.26 -3.60
N ARG A 23 10.87 4.98 -3.50
CA ARG A 23 11.81 3.85 -3.36
C ARG A 23 11.58 2.78 -4.42
N PRO A 24 12.65 2.20 -5.00
CA PRO A 24 12.52 1.07 -5.92
C PRO A 24 11.82 -0.13 -5.27
N VAL A 25 11.05 -0.89 -6.06
CA VAL A 25 10.44 -2.15 -5.66
C VAL A 25 11.38 -3.31 -6.01
N THR A 26 11.61 -4.21 -5.06
CA THR A 26 12.44 -5.40 -5.24
C THR A 26 11.61 -6.67 -5.37
N ARG A 27 10.40 -6.71 -4.78
CA ARG A 27 9.48 -7.85 -4.85
C ARG A 27 8.04 -7.42 -4.65
N GLN A 28 7.11 -8.13 -5.28
CA GLN A 28 5.67 -8.01 -5.04
C GLN A 28 5.06 -9.38 -4.75
N ARG A 29 4.10 -9.44 -3.82
CA ARG A 29 3.31 -10.64 -3.50
C ARG A 29 1.84 -10.24 -3.32
N PRO A 30 0.95 -10.56 -4.28
CA PRO A 30 -0.48 -10.37 -4.13
C PRO A 30 -1.00 -11.18 -2.94
N LEU A 31 -1.82 -10.55 -2.08
CA LEU A 31 -2.47 -11.20 -0.95
C LEU A 31 -3.98 -11.34 -1.17
N SER A 32 -4.58 -10.38 -1.88
CA SER A 32 -5.98 -10.41 -2.33
C SER A 32 -6.12 -9.67 -3.66
N ALA A 33 -7.35 -9.50 -4.14
CA ALA A 33 -7.65 -8.71 -5.33
C ALA A 33 -7.25 -7.23 -5.19
N THR A 34 -7.21 -6.69 -3.98
CA THR A 34 -6.97 -5.25 -3.71
C THR A 34 -5.79 -5.00 -2.78
N LEU A 35 -5.15 -6.05 -2.24
CA LEU A 35 -4.02 -5.94 -1.33
C LEU A 35 -2.80 -6.67 -1.88
N THR A 36 -1.68 -5.97 -1.95
CA THR A 36 -0.37 -6.52 -2.35
C THR A 36 0.69 -6.16 -1.32
N GLU A 37 1.47 -7.14 -0.89
CA GLU A 37 2.69 -6.94 -0.12
C GLU A 37 3.83 -6.58 -1.07
N VAL A 38 4.56 -5.51 -0.77
CA VAL A 38 5.64 -5.01 -1.61
C VAL A 38 6.91 -4.84 -0.79
N SER A 39 7.99 -5.47 -1.22
CA SER A 39 9.32 -5.23 -0.70
C SER A 39 9.96 -4.08 -1.46
N LEU A 40 10.42 -3.07 -0.72
CA LEU A 40 11.14 -1.92 -1.24
C LEU A 40 12.65 -2.13 -1.04
N ASP A 41 13.42 -1.41 -1.84
CA ASP A 41 14.85 -1.29 -1.64
C ASP A 41 15.16 -0.72 -0.23
N GLY A 42 16.26 -1.20 0.36
CA GLY A 42 16.59 -0.99 1.76
C GLY A 42 15.82 -1.88 2.75
N GLY A 43 15.23 -2.98 2.29
CA GLY A 43 14.70 -4.06 3.13
C GLY A 43 13.35 -3.80 3.79
N ARG A 44 12.67 -2.69 3.47
CA ARG A 44 11.35 -2.36 4.05
C ARG A 44 10.22 -3.04 3.28
N THR A 45 9.34 -3.74 3.99
CA THR A 45 8.07 -4.25 3.44
C THR A 45 6.93 -3.28 3.71
N VAL A 46 6.13 -3.00 2.69
CA VAL A 46 4.93 -2.17 2.75
C VAL A 46 3.70 -2.93 2.24
N MET A 47 2.53 -2.50 2.68
CA MET A 47 1.24 -2.99 2.20
C MET A 47 0.65 -1.95 1.25
N VAL A 48 0.31 -2.38 0.04
CA VAL A 48 -0.27 -1.53 -1.00
C VAL A 48 -1.72 -1.95 -1.20
N LYS A 49 -2.63 -1.02 -0.94
CA LYS A 49 -4.08 -1.23 -1.03
C LYS A 49 -4.67 -0.41 -2.16
N ARG A 50 -5.48 -1.05 -3.00
CA ARG A 50 -6.35 -0.38 -3.97
C ARG A 50 -7.63 0.06 -3.27
N GLY A 51 -8.04 1.31 -3.46
CA GLY A 51 -9.30 1.82 -2.92
C GLY A 51 -10.52 1.31 -3.68
N ASP A 52 -11.58 1.02 -2.93
CA ASP A 52 -12.83 0.42 -3.45
C ASP A 52 -13.90 1.47 -3.85
N GLY A 53 -13.50 2.73 -4.04
CA GLY A 53 -14.42 3.76 -4.49
C GLY A 53 -13.92 5.19 -4.28
N PRO A 54 -14.70 6.19 -4.74
CA PRO A 54 -14.36 7.59 -4.57
C PRO A 54 -14.14 7.95 -3.10
N GLY A 55 -12.96 8.47 -2.77
CA GLY A 55 -12.63 8.93 -1.42
C GLY A 55 -12.27 7.83 -0.42
N ALA A 56 -12.39 6.54 -0.77
CA ALA A 56 -12.08 5.42 0.13
C ALA A 56 -10.65 5.51 0.69
N VAL A 57 -9.67 5.72 -0.19
CA VAL A 57 -8.25 5.88 0.21
C VAL A 57 -8.05 7.08 1.14
N ARG A 58 -8.69 8.22 0.83
CA ARG A 58 -8.56 9.43 1.65
C ARG A 58 -9.14 9.20 3.05
N ALA A 59 -10.30 8.55 3.14
CA ALA A 59 -10.94 8.22 4.41
C ALA A 59 -10.07 7.27 5.24
N GLU A 60 -9.55 6.20 4.64
CA GLU A 60 -8.68 5.25 5.33
C GLU A 60 -7.38 5.91 5.81
N ALA A 61 -6.72 6.70 4.96
CA ALA A 61 -5.51 7.42 5.34
C ALA A 61 -5.74 8.41 6.49
N ALA A 62 -6.87 9.14 6.46
CA ALA A 62 -7.25 10.06 7.53
C ALA A 62 -7.53 9.33 8.83
N GLY A 63 -8.26 8.21 8.79
CA GLY A 63 -8.55 7.38 9.96
C GLY A 63 -7.28 6.81 10.60
N LEU A 64 -6.35 6.29 9.80
CA LEU A 64 -5.06 5.78 10.29
C LEU A 64 -4.21 6.87 10.95
N ARG A 65 -4.17 8.08 10.38
CA ARG A 65 -3.46 9.21 10.99
C ARG A 65 -4.10 9.64 12.30
N TRP A 66 -5.43 9.78 12.33
CA TRP A 66 -6.15 10.10 13.56
C TRP A 66 -5.91 9.07 14.67
N LEU A 67 -5.91 7.77 14.35
CA LEU A 67 -5.60 6.70 15.31
C LEU A 67 -4.14 6.76 15.77
N ALA A 68 -3.20 7.04 14.86
CA ALA A 68 -1.78 7.15 15.19
C ALA A 68 -1.50 8.33 16.12
N ASP A 69 -2.16 9.47 15.91
CA ASP A 69 -2.01 10.68 16.74
C ASP A 69 -2.44 10.46 18.19
N ALA A 70 -3.39 9.54 18.43
CA ALA A 70 -3.83 9.19 19.77
C ALA A 70 -2.81 8.31 20.54
N ASP A 71 -1.91 7.62 19.85
CA ASP A 71 -0.91 6.69 20.39
C ASP A 71 -1.48 5.64 21.37
N THR A 72 -2.74 5.25 21.19
CA THR A 72 -3.42 4.28 22.06
C THR A 72 -3.46 2.87 21.49
N VAL A 73 -3.33 2.75 20.17
CA VAL A 73 -3.39 1.47 19.44
C VAL A 73 -2.27 1.39 18.41
N ARG A 74 -1.68 0.20 18.25
CA ARG A 74 -0.69 -0.03 17.19
C ARG A 74 -1.39 -0.07 15.83
N VAL A 75 -1.24 1.00 15.06
CA VAL A 75 -1.68 1.08 13.66
C VAL A 75 -0.49 1.20 12.71
N PRO A 76 -0.60 0.73 11.46
CA PRO A 76 0.48 0.90 10.49
C PRO A 76 0.64 2.37 10.10
N ALA A 77 1.89 2.81 9.99
CA ALA A 77 2.21 4.13 9.47
C ALA A 77 1.77 4.28 8.01
N VAL A 78 1.23 5.45 7.64
CA VAL A 78 0.92 5.80 6.26
C VAL A 78 2.17 6.36 5.58
N HIS A 79 2.66 5.69 4.54
CA HIS A 79 3.82 6.15 3.78
C HIS A 79 3.47 7.09 2.62
N GLY A 80 2.26 6.95 2.07
CA GLY A 80 1.78 7.79 0.98
C GLY A 80 0.43 7.28 0.47
N HIS A 81 -0.32 8.17 -0.18
CA HIS A 81 -1.59 7.81 -0.80
C HIS A 81 -1.95 8.76 -1.93
N ASP A 82 -2.82 8.32 -2.83
CA ASP A 82 -3.51 9.16 -3.79
C ASP A 82 -5.00 8.81 -3.85
N ARG A 83 -5.66 9.00 -5.00
CA ARG A 83 -7.08 8.68 -5.19
C ARG A 83 -7.38 7.18 -5.32
N HIS A 84 -6.39 6.37 -5.68
CA HIS A 84 -6.54 4.94 -5.98
C HIS A 84 -5.72 4.03 -5.08
N TRP A 85 -4.60 4.52 -4.55
CA TRP A 85 -3.63 3.70 -3.83
C TRP A 85 -3.32 4.26 -2.44
N LEU A 86 -3.25 3.36 -1.47
CA LEU A 86 -2.74 3.62 -0.12
C LEU A 86 -1.52 2.72 0.12
N VAL A 87 -0.42 3.30 0.62
CA VAL A 87 0.77 2.56 1.04
C VAL A 87 0.95 2.71 2.54
N THR A 88 0.91 1.59 3.26
CA THR A 88 1.11 1.55 4.71
C THR A 88 2.28 0.65 5.09
N GLY A 89 2.76 0.79 6.32
CA GLY A 89 3.64 -0.22 6.92
C GLY A 89 2.94 -1.58 7.03
N GLN A 90 3.73 -2.66 7.09
CA GLN A 90 3.25 -3.95 7.53
C GLN A 90 3.13 -3.95 9.07
N VAL A 91 2.02 -4.45 9.59
CA VAL A 91 1.92 -4.81 11.02
C VAL A 91 2.36 -6.28 11.16
N PRO A 92 3.39 -6.59 11.97
CA PRO A 92 3.78 -7.97 12.23
C PRO A 92 2.60 -8.77 12.82
N VAL A 93 2.48 -10.03 12.40
CA VAL A 93 1.63 -10.98 13.11
C VAL A 93 2.30 -11.24 14.46
N GLY A 94 1.52 -11.18 15.55
CA GLY A 94 2.01 -11.36 16.92
C GLY A 94 2.63 -12.72 17.18
#